data_AF-A0AAN9BP34-F1
#
_entry.id   AF-A0AAN9BP34-F1
#
_cell.length_a   1.000
_cell.length_b   1.000
_cell.length_c   1.000
_cell.angle_alpha   90.00
_cell.angle_beta   90.00
_cell.angle_gamma   90.00
#
_symmetry.space_group_name_H-M   'P 1'
#
loop_
_entity.id
_entity.type
_entity.pdbx_description
1 polymer ?
#
loop_
_entity_poly.entity_id
_entity_poly.type
_entity_poly.pdbx_seq_one_letter_code
_entity_poly.pdbx_strand_id
1 'polypeptide(L)'
;MMSFPFTLVSGTYCQPGSSQQLQKEGVRLASFKDFPTSVPVYAIRLAQAGFYYTGKRDVVRCFCCGVTHGGWRMGDKPTSVHALISPNCPLVRGNDRTNIPLSSSPRFLKPQVQSAISSAARRQCYQQVFLLV
;
A
#
# COMPACT_ATOMS: atom_id res chain seq x y z
N MET A 1 -23.52 1.93 -42.54
CA MET A 1 -23.57 1.93 -41.07
C MET A 1 -22.16 1.73 -40.56
N MET A 2 -21.58 2.85 -40.11
CA MET A 2 -20.36 3.08 -39.32
C MET A 2 -19.23 2.04 -39.35
N SER A 3 -18.30 2.27 -40.28
CA SER A 3 -16.89 1.96 -40.12
C SER A 3 -16.31 2.88 -39.04
N PHE A 4 -15.67 2.33 -38.02
CA PHE A 4 -14.70 3.09 -37.21
C PHE A 4 -13.40 2.28 -37.06
N PRO A 5 -12.24 2.89 -37.35
CA PRO A 5 -10.96 2.22 -37.38
C PRO A 5 -10.44 1.99 -35.97
N PHE A 6 -9.92 0.80 -35.71
CA PHE A 6 -9.25 0.46 -34.45
C PHE A 6 -7.83 1.03 -34.47
N THR A 7 -7.70 2.34 -34.23
CA THR A 7 -6.39 2.95 -33.94
C THR A 7 -5.93 2.48 -32.57
N LEU A 8 -4.90 1.63 -32.58
CA LEU A 8 -4.03 1.30 -31.45
C LEU A 8 -3.39 2.58 -30.90
N VAL A 9 -3.99 3.16 -29.86
CA VAL A 9 -3.31 4.04 -28.91
C VAL A 9 -3.92 3.77 -27.53
N SER A 10 -3.07 3.31 -26.60
CA SER A 10 -2.99 3.79 -25.21
C SER A 10 -2.58 2.69 -24.23
N GLY A 11 -1.33 2.73 -23.81
CA GLY A 11 -0.92 2.14 -22.54
C GLY A 11 -1.55 2.90 -21.36
N THR A 12 -1.87 2.15 -20.30
CA THR A 12 -1.98 2.60 -18.90
C THR A 12 -2.67 3.96 -18.66
N TYR A 13 -3.99 4.00 -18.75
CA TYR A 13 -4.77 5.06 -18.09
C TYR A 13 -5.69 4.42 -17.05
N CYS A 14 -5.46 4.76 -15.78
CA CYS A 14 -6.40 4.50 -14.70
C CYS A 14 -7.75 5.14 -15.08
N GLN A 15 -8.82 4.35 -15.09
CA GLN A 15 -10.15 4.80 -15.51
C GLN A 15 -10.70 5.87 -14.54
N PRO A 16 -11.50 6.85 -15.03
CA PRO A 16 -11.97 8.00 -14.28
C PRO A 16 -13.12 7.61 -13.34
N GLY A 17 -12.76 7.07 -12.17
CA GLY A 17 -13.65 6.89 -11.02
C GLY A 17 -13.00 7.32 -9.70
N SER A 18 -11.71 7.63 -9.70
CA SER A 18 -11.00 8.19 -8.55
C SER A 18 -11.18 9.70 -8.54
N SER A 19 -11.91 10.25 -7.57
CA SER A 19 -11.67 11.65 -7.18
C SER A 19 -10.16 11.78 -6.92
N GLN A 20 -9.46 12.68 -7.61
CA GLN A 20 -8.01 12.88 -7.47
C GLN A 20 -7.60 13.06 -6.00
N GLN A 21 -8.54 13.49 -5.15
CA GLN A 21 -8.37 13.60 -3.70
C GLN A 21 -8.02 12.26 -3.02
N LEU A 22 -8.58 11.13 -3.49
CA LEU A 22 -8.38 9.80 -2.90
C LEU A 22 -6.98 9.21 -3.15
N GLN A 23 -6.18 9.84 -4.02
CA GLN A 23 -4.75 9.55 -4.16
C GLN A 23 -3.98 9.81 -2.86
N LYS A 24 -4.42 10.79 -2.06
CA LYS A 24 -3.84 11.13 -0.76
C LYS A 24 -4.34 10.16 0.31
N GLU A 25 -3.42 9.43 0.93
CA GLU A 25 -3.73 8.51 2.03
C GLU A 25 -4.45 9.21 3.18
N GLY A 26 -4.10 10.46 3.49
CA GLY A 26 -4.81 11.25 4.51
C GLY A 26 -6.28 11.50 4.20
N VAL A 27 -6.64 11.70 2.92
CA VAL A 27 -8.04 11.85 2.52
C VAL A 27 -8.77 10.52 2.66
N ARG A 28 -8.12 9.41 2.27
CA ARG A 28 -8.69 8.07 2.48
C ARG A 28 -8.91 7.80 3.97
N LEU A 29 -7.95 8.14 4.83
CA LEU A 29 -8.08 7.99 6.28
C LEU A 29 -9.25 8.83 6.83
N ALA A 30 -9.40 10.08 6.39
CA ALA A 30 -10.50 10.94 6.81
C ALA A 30 -11.89 10.37 6.46
N SER A 31 -12.00 9.54 5.41
CA SER A 31 -13.27 8.89 5.05
C SER A 31 -13.80 7.91 6.12
N PHE A 32 -12.95 7.44 7.03
CA PHE A 32 -13.31 6.48 8.08
C PHE A 32 -13.94 7.12 9.33
N LYS A 33 -14.33 8.41 9.27
CA LYS A 33 -14.94 9.13 10.40
C LYS A 33 -16.09 8.34 11.05
N ASP A 34 -16.95 7.74 10.23
CA ASP A 34 -18.14 6.99 10.67
C ASP A 34 -17.98 5.47 10.46
N PHE A 35 -16.74 4.97 10.41
CA PHE A 35 -16.48 3.54 10.30
C PHE A 35 -16.84 2.83 11.61
N PRO A 36 -17.57 1.69 11.59
CA PRO A 36 -18.06 1.09 12.83
C PRO A 36 -16.89 0.62 13.72
N THR A 37 -16.93 1.01 14.99
CA THR A 37 -15.89 0.68 15.99
C THR A 37 -15.84 -0.80 16.35
N SER A 38 -16.90 -1.55 16.05
CA SER A 38 -16.97 -3.01 16.25
C SER A 38 -16.14 -3.80 15.25
N VAL A 39 -15.69 -3.17 14.16
CA VAL A 39 -14.90 -3.85 13.12
C VAL A 39 -13.46 -4.01 13.61
N PRO A 40 -12.89 -5.23 13.61
CA PRO A 40 -11.60 -5.52 14.25
C PRO A 40 -10.38 -5.16 13.37
N VAL A 41 -10.44 -4.06 12.61
CA VAL A 41 -9.32 -3.56 11.80
C VAL A 41 -9.20 -2.04 11.88
N TYR A 42 -7.96 -1.55 11.93
CA TYR A 42 -7.69 -0.11 12.06
C TYR A 42 -7.84 0.63 10.73
N ALA A 43 -8.56 1.75 10.76
CA ALA A 43 -8.74 2.67 9.63
C ALA A 43 -7.42 3.09 8.96
N ILE A 44 -6.36 3.33 9.75
CA ILE A 44 -5.02 3.67 9.24
C ILE A 44 -4.49 2.56 8.32
N ARG A 45 -4.68 1.29 8.68
CA ARG A 45 -4.19 0.15 7.89
C ARG A 45 -5.01 -0.05 6.62
N LEU A 46 -6.31 0.25 6.69
CA LEU A 46 -7.20 0.26 5.52
C LEU A 46 -6.78 1.36 4.53
N ALA A 47 -6.61 2.60 5.02
CA ALA A 47 -6.16 3.74 4.21
C ALA A 47 -4.79 3.52 3.56
N GLN A 48 -3.83 2.99 4.32
CA GLN A 48 -2.50 2.62 3.85
C GLN A 48 -2.55 1.56 2.75
N ALA A 49 -3.46 0.57 2.86
CA ALA A 49 -3.68 -0.45 1.83
C ALA A 49 -4.42 0.08 0.59
N GLY A 50 -4.71 1.38 0.51
CA GLY A 50 -5.39 2.01 -0.61
C GLY A 50 -6.90 2.05 -0.51
N PHE A 51 -7.48 1.66 0.62
CA PHE A 51 -8.92 1.64 0.81
C PHE A 51 -9.46 2.95 1.37
N TYR A 52 -10.66 3.32 0.95
CA TYR A 52 -11.47 4.36 1.58
C TYR A 52 -12.84 3.78 1.95
N TYR A 53 -13.49 4.34 2.96
CA TYR A 53 -14.78 3.83 3.42
C TYR A 53 -15.91 4.23 2.48
N THR A 54 -16.83 3.30 2.20
CA THR A 54 -17.96 3.54 1.30
C THR A 54 -19.19 4.14 1.99
N GLY A 55 -19.17 4.28 3.32
CA GLY A 55 -20.32 4.72 4.11
C GLY A 55 -21.34 3.62 4.43
N LYS A 56 -21.06 2.37 4.07
CA LYS A 56 -21.98 1.24 4.25
C LYS A 56 -21.32 0.10 5.03
N ARG A 57 -21.85 -0.22 6.21
CA ARG A 57 -21.37 -1.32 7.08
C ARG A 57 -19.86 -1.20 7.30
N ASP A 58 -19.09 -2.23 6.99
CA ASP A 58 -17.63 -2.26 7.06
C ASP A 58 -16.99 -2.31 5.66
N VAL A 59 -17.77 -1.95 4.63
CA VAL A 59 -17.35 -2.07 3.23
C VAL A 59 -16.44 -0.91 2.84
N VAL A 60 -15.28 -1.26 2.31
CA VAL A 60 -14.29 -0.32 1.79
C VAL A 60 -14.06 -0.54 0.30
N ARG A 61 -13.53 0.48 -0.39
CA ARG A 61 -13.19 0.43 -1.82
C ARG A 61 -11.77 0.91 -2.06
N CYS A 62 -11.03 0.25 -2.95
CA CYS A 62 -9.71 0.71 -3.34
C CYS A 62 -9.82 1.89 -4.30
N PHE A 63 -9.07 2.98 -4.08
CA PHE A 63 -9.05 4.13 -4.99
C PHE A 63 -8.40 3.82 -6.36
N CYS A 64 -7.49 2.85 -6.38
CA CYS A 64 -6.63 2.55 -7.53
C CYS A 64 -7.29 1.52 -8.47
N CYS A 65 -7.68 0.35 -7.95
CA CYS A 65 -8.27 -0.72 -8.75
C CYS A 65 -9.80 -0.86 -8.61
N GLY A 66 -10.42 -0.09 -7.70
CA GLY A 66 -11.88 -0.13 -7.49
C GLY A 66 -12.42 -1.35 -6.75
N VAL A 67 -11.58 -2.32 -6.36
CA VAL A 67 -12.05 -3.53 -5.64
C VAL A 67 -12.67 -3.15 -4.31
N THR A 68 -13.75 -3.85 -3.93
CA THR A 68 -14.44 -3.66 -2.66
C THR A 68 -14.30 -4.86 -1.76
N HIS A 69 -14.21 -4.63 -0.45
CA HIS A 69 -14.18 -5.69 0.55
C HIS A 69 -14.89 -5.26 1.83
N GLY A 70 -15.49 -6.23 2.52
CA GLY A 70 -16.10 -6.09 3.84
C GLY A 70 -16.20 -7.48 4.48
N GLY A 71 -16.74 -7.56 5.70
CA GLY A 71 -16.69 -8.77 6.53
C GLY A 71 -15.33 -8.97 7.21
N TRP A 72 -14.71 -7.88 7.67
CA TRP A 72 -13.36 -7.91 8.27
C TRP A 72 -13.33 -8.72 9.57
N ARG A 73 -12.29 -9.55 9.71
CA ARG A 73 -12.09 -10.45 10.86
C ARG A 73 -10.87 -10.06 11.66
N MET A 74 -10.84 -10.52 12.91
CA MET A 74 -9.67 -10.35 13.77
C MET A 74 -8.45 -11.00 13.13
N GLY A 75 -7.36 -10.25 13.01
CA GLY A 75 -6.11 -10.70 12.39
C GLY A 75 -6.01 -10.48 10.88
N ASP A 76 -7.08 -10.04 10.21
CA ASP A 76 -7.02 -9.69 8.79
C ASP A 76 -6.03 -8.54 8.57
N LYS A 77 -5.17 -8.72 7.56
CA LYS A 77 -4.21 -7.71 7.12
C LYS A 77 -4.75 -7.07 5.84
N PRO A 78 -5.16 -5.78 5.84
CA PRO A 78 -5.74 -5.14 4.67
C PRO A 78 -4.89 -5.24 3.40
N THR A 79 -3.57 -5.11 3.51
CA THR A 79 -2.64 -5.26 2.39
C THR A 79 -2.63 -6.68 1.82
N SER A 80 -2.65 -7.70 2.69
CA SER A 80 -2.69 -9.11 2.28
C SER A 80 -4.05 -9.46 1.65
N VAL A 81 -5.16 -9.01 2.24
CA VAL A 81 -6.49 -9.18 1.67
C VAL A 81 -6.60 -8.51 0.31
N HIS A 82 -6.09 -7.28 0.17
CA HIS A 82 -6.05 -6.58 -1.12
C HIS A 82 -5.26 -7.35 -2.17
N ALA A 83 -4.06 -7.84 -1.82
CA ALA A 83 -3.25 -8.63 -2.74
C ALA A 83 -3.92 -9.94 -3.14
N LEU A 84 -4.68 -10.56 -2.23
CA LEU A 84 -5.44 -11.78 -2.51
C LEU A 84 -6.59 -11.53 -3.50
N ILE A 85 -7.40 -10.48 -3.27
CA ILE A 85 -8.60 -10.22 -4.07
C ILE A 85 -8.34 -9.45 -5.36
N SER A 86 -7.23 -8.70 -5.45
CA SER A 86 -6.85 -7.91 -6.63
C SER A 86 -5.32 -7.88 -6.79
N PRO A 87 -4.69 -9.02 -7.18
CA PRO A 87 -3.23 -9.14 -7.31
C PRO A 87 -2.64 -8.27 -8.43
N ASN A 88 -3.49 -7.82 -9.36
CA ASN A 88 -3.10 -6.97 -10.49
C ASN A 88 -3.30 -5.47 -10.20
N CYS A 89 -3.76 -5.10 -9.01
CA CYS A 89 -3.89 -3.71 -8.60
C CYS A 89 -2.52 -2.99 -8.70
N PRO A 90 -2.45 -1.82 -9.36
CA PRO A 90 -1.19 -1.09 -9.48
C PRO A 90 -0.54 -0.75 -8.13
N LEU A 91 -1.37 -0.45 -7.12
CA LEU A 91 -0.90 -0.18 -5.75
C LEU A 91 -0.28 -1.43 -5.10
N VAL A 92 -0.92 -2.60 -5.27
CA VAL A 92 -0.42 -3.88 -4.73
C VAL A 92 0.91 -4.26 -5.38
N ARG A 93 1.02 -4.06 -6.70
CA ARG A 93 2.24 -4.33 -7.46
C ARG A 93 3.35 -3.30 -7.23
N GLY A 94 3.07 -2.20 -6.53
CA GLY A 94 4.03 -1.13 -6.29
C GLY A 94 4.36 -0.30 -7.53
N ASN A 95 3.50 -0.31 -8.56
CA ASN A 95 3.69 0.48 -9.79
C ASN A 95 2.68 1.64 -9.93
N ASP A 96 1.83 1.86 -8.93
CA ASP A 96 0.98 3.04 -8.86
C ASP A 96 1.82 4.31 -8.64
N ARG A 97 1.70 5.27 -9.57
CA ARG A 97 2.45 6.54 -9.54
C ARG A 97 1.66 7.69 -8.90
N THR A 98 0.44 7.42 -8.43
CA THR A 98 -0.49 8.46 -8.00
C THR A 98 -0.70 8.46 -6.48
N ASN A 99 -0.37 7.37 -5.79
CA ASN A 99 -0.52 7.24 -4.35
C ASN A 99 0.40 8.21 -3.60
N ILE A 100 -0.19 9.05 -2.75
CA ILE A 100 0.52 10.00 -1.90
C ILE A 100 0.39 9.49 -0.45
N PRO A 101 1.43 8.84 0.12
CA PRO A 101 1.35 8.21 1.45
C PRO A 101 1.44 9.23 2.58
N LEU A 102 0.86 8.93 3.75
CA LEU A 102 0.91 9.80 4.94
C LEU A 102 2.35 10.00 5.46
N SER A 103 3.21 9.00 5.31
CA SER A 103 4.62 9.04 5.73
C SER A 103 5.53 9.92 4.87
N SER A 104 5.01 10.48 3.77
CA SER A 104 5.77 11.43 2.94
C SER A 104 5.87 12.84 3.54
N SER A 105 5.42 13.04 4.79
CA SER A 105 5.74 14.27 5.53
C SER A 105 7.24 14.31 5.86
N PRO A 106 8.02 15.31 5.38
CA PRO A 106 9.45 15.43 5.64
C PRO A 106 9.80 15.63 7.14
N ARG A 107 8.82 15.78 8.03
CA ARG A 107 9.04 16.19 9.42
C ARG A 107 9.39 15.07 10.40
N PHE A 108 9.26 13.80 10.02
CA PHE A 108 9.52 12.68 10.94
C PHE A 108 10.38 11.54 10.38
N LEU A 109 10.96 11.68 9.18
CA LEU A 109 12.01 10.77 8.69
C LEU A 109 13.40 11.27 9.08
N LYS A 110 13.75 11.11 10.36
CA LYS A 110 15.12 10.72 10.72
C LYS A 110 15.03 9.43 11.53
N PRO A 111 15.31 8.31 10.87
CA PRO A 111 16.41 7.49 11.37
C PRO A 111 17.45 7.30 10.26
N GLN A 112 18.65 7.86 10.44
CA GLN A 112 19.80 7.46 9.65
C GLN A 112 20.25 6.08 10.10
N VAL A 113 19.72 5.04 9.48
CA VAL A 113 20.37 3.73 9.41
C VAL A 113 20.52 3.40 7.93
N GLN A 114 21.52 4.01 7.31
CA GLN A 114 22.05 3.51 6.05
C GLN A 114 23.06 2.42 6.41
N SER A 115 22.64 1.17 6.24
CA SER A 115 23.53 0.02 6.15
C SER A 115 24.40 0.19 4.91
N ALA A 116 25.63 0.66 5.09
CA ALA A 116 26.68 0.50 4.08
C ALA A 116 27.17 -0.96 4.14
N ILE A 117 26.67 -1.79 3.24
CA ILE A 117 27.39 -3.00 2.84
C ILE A 117 28.33 -2.54 1.70
N SER A 118 29.55 -2.20 2.09
CA SER A 118 30.70 -2.11 1.19
C SER A 118 31.72 -3.14 1.67
N SER A 119 31.99 -4.12 0.83
CA SER A 119 32.95 -5.20 0.98
C SER A 119 34.38 -4.71 1.25
N ALA A 120 34.83 -4.75 2.50
CA ALA A 120 36.23 -4.92 2.92
C ALA A 120 36.28 -5.00 4.46
N ALA A 121 37.11 -5.88 5.02
CA ALA A 121 37.42 -6.02 6.45
C ALA A 121 36.34 -6.67 7.35
N ARG A 122 36.17 -8.00 7.23
CA ARG A 122 35.89 -8.87 8.40
C ARG A 122 36.84 -10.07 8.40
N ARG A 123 38.05 -9.84 8.89
CA ARG A 123 38.97 -10.81 9.51
C ARG A 123 39.40 -10.10 10.81
N GLN A 124 39.40 -10.64 12.01
CA GLN A 124 39.04 -11.92 12.60
C GLN A 124 38.43 -11.61 13.98
N CYS A 125 37.43 -12.34 14.42
CA CYS A 125 37.17 -12.52 15.84
C CYS A 125 36.36 -13.82 16.00
N TYR A 126 37.03 -14.97 15.82
CA TYR A 126 36.60 -16.30 16.28
C TYR A 126 37.64 -17.34 15.81
N GLN A 127 38.83 -17.30 16.42
CA GLN A 127 39.76 -18.42 16.63
C GLN A 127 41.09 -17.87 17.13
N GLN A 128 41.31 -17.88 18.45
CA GLN A 128 42.61 -18.25 19.04
C GLN A 128 42.47 -18.42 20.56
N VAL A 129 41.73 -19.44 21.00
CA VAL A 129 42.04 -20.12 22.27
C VAL A 129 42.10 -21.59 21.91
N PHE A 130 43.31 -22.10 21.62
CA PHE A 130 43.79 -23.47 21.88
C PHE A 130 45.05 -23.78 21.04
N LEU A 131 46.06 -24.36 21.71
CA LEU A 131 47.23 -25.11 21.22
C LEU A 131 48.32 -24.24 20.55
N LEU A 132 49.59 -24.23 20.96
CA LEU A 132 50.49 -25.27 21.48
C LEU A 132 51.47 -24.63 22.50
N VAL A 133 51.90 -25.33 23.55
CA VAL A 133 53.27 -25.90 23.66
C VAL A 133 54.36 -24.90 23.27
#